data_AF-A0A5C7JH51-F1
#
_entry.id   AF-A0A5C7JH51-F1
#
_cell.length_a   1.000
_cell.length_b   1.000
_cell.length_c   1.000
_cell.angle_alpha   90.00
_cell.angle_beta   90.00
_cell.angle_gamma   90.00
#
_symmetry.space_group_name_H-M   'P 1'
#
loop_
_entity.id
_entity.type
_entity.pdbx_description
1 polymer ?
#
loop_
_entity_poly.entity_id
_entity_poly.type
_entity_poly.pdbx_seq_one_letter_code
_entity_poly.pdbx_strand_id
1 'polypeptide(L)'
;MNIQNDAISESIYNMLLSVKNTASRNEKTSIIKDFYSQLSDDDKSLFKQLCINVFSPRFVFNVRKIPEHTSSDIKYTLEDALAHNGILSLLMKRKVTGNEAITTLKHWLSHTSQYTASLIKNCIDKTFDVGADVKTFNKAINEIIVAEHGVMLCEPASEKLLNKISYPAFAQLKYDAMRIELQVYSDVVSLVTRNGNSFGTNNSYLNDTFTSILKEVKNAYALYGYDVSDSNIFLDGELMFIDKNKTHLSRQASNGIATKCQKGTKDTIETNEVLIYCWDVITQEEKDGKIEIPYKIRFKVLEWLIDKHPILKLAENYGYMVINRSY
;
A
#
# COMPACT_ATOMS: atom_id res chain seq x y z
N MET A 1 -2.41 30.96 21.77
CA MET A 1 -1.63 30.16 22.75
C MET A 1 -0.43 29.66 21.98
N ASN A 2 0.79 30.12 22.28
CA ASN A 2 1.98 29.54 21.67
C ASN A 2 2.06 28.09 22.16
N ILE A 3 1.82 27.14 21.28
CA ILE A 3 2.04 25.73 21.57
C ILE A 3 3.56 25.57 21.62
N GLN A 4 4.11 25.74 22.82
CA GLN A 4 5.54 25.79 23.05
C GLN A 4 6.11 24.42 23.42
N ASN A 5 5.27 23.39 23.53
CA ASN A 5 5.69 22.06 23.93
C ASN A 5 5.40 21.04 22.83
N ASP A 6 6.40 20.78 22.00
CA ASP A 6 6.41 19.71 20.99
C ASP A 6 7.39 18.58 21.37
N ALA A 7 7.56 18.36 22.68
CA ALA A 7 8.55 17.43 23.22
C ALA A 7 8.35 15.99 22.71
N ILE A 8 7.11 15.55 22.49
CA ILE A 8 6.84 14.21 21.97
C ILE A 8 7.30 14.05 20.52
N SER A 9 7.01 15.00 19.61
CA SER A 9 7.47 14.91 18.22
C SER A 9 8.99 14.96 18.13
N GLU A 10 9.63 15.81 18.94
CA GLU A 10 11.09 15.86 19.05
C GLU A 10 11.67 14.51 19.50
N SER A 11 11.08 13.91 20.53
CA SER A 11 11.53 12.62 21.07
C SER A 11 11.36 11.49 20.05
N ILE A 12 10.23 11.44 19.34
CA ILE A 12 10.00 10.47 18.25
C ILE A 12 11.02 10.69 17.14
N TYR A 13 11.24 11.94 16.71
CA TYR A 13 12.19 12.27 15.65
C TYR A 13 13.62 11.84 16.01
N ASN A 14 14.07 12.12 17.23
CA ASN A 14 15.40 11.73 17.71
C ASN A 14 15.56 10.20 17.83
N MET A 15 14.50 9.50 18.25
CA MET A 15 14.47 8.03 18.23
C MET A 15 14.63 7.51 16.80
N LEU A 16 13.86 8.04 15.84
CA LEU A 16 13.96 7.64 14.43
C LEU A 16 15.35 7.91 13.85
N LEU A 17 15.97 9.04 14.19
CA LEU A 17 17.35 9.34 13.78
C LEU A 17 18.34 8.32 14.34
N SER A 18 18.17 7.92 15.60
CA SER A 18 18.98 6.87 16.23
C SER A 18 18.82 5.52 15.53
N VAL A 19 17.58 5.16 15.17
CA VAL A 19 17.28 3.94 14.39
C VAL A 19 17.94 3.99 13.00
N LYS A 20 17.88 5.14 12.33
CA LYS A 20 18.46 5.34 10.99
C LYS A 20 19.97 5.13 10.98
N ASN A 21 20.64 5.64 12.02
CA ASN A 21 22.10 5.55 12.18
C ASN A 21 22.59 4.19 12.72
N THR A 22 21.67 3.25 12.98
CA THR A 22 21.99 1.92 13.48
C THR A 22 21.98 0.91 12.33
N ALA A 23 22.99 0.03 12.22
CA ALA A 23 23.02 -0.98 11.17
C ALA A 23 22.24 -2.26 11.53
N SER A 24 22.33 -2.70 12.78
CA SER A 24 21.77 -3.97 13.25
C SER A 24 20.25 -3.90 13.42
N ARG A 25 19.52 -4.82 12.78
CA ARG A 25 18.05 -4.94 12.92
C ARG A 25 17.61 -5.16 14.37
N ASN A 26 18.38 -5.95 15.13
CA ASN A 26 18.05 -6.22 16.53
C ASN A 26 18.23 -4.97 17.39
N GLU A 27 19.29 -4.20 17.18
CA GLU A 27 19.52 -2.93 17.88
C GLU A 27 18.45 -1.90 17.54
N LYS A 28 18.05 -1.77 16.26
CA LYS A 28 16.91 -0.94 15.86
C LYS A 28 15.63 -1.30 16.62
N THR A 29 15.35 -2.60 16.76
CA THR A 29 14.19 -3.09 17.50
C THR A 29 14.28 -2.70 18.97
N SER A 30 15.45 -2.85 19.59
CA SER A 30 15.67 -2.45 20.99
C SER A 30 15.50 -0.95 21.21
N ILE A 31 16.05 -0.09 20.33
CA ILE A 31 15.89 1.37 20.43
C ILE A 31 14.41 1.76 20.43
N ILE A 32 13.61 1.22 19.50
CA ILE A 32 12.17 1.50 19.43
C ILE A 32 11.45 0.99 20.67
N LYS A 33 11.80 -0.21 21.15
CA LYS A 33 11.20 -0.84 22.33
C LYS A 33 11.47 -0.02 23.59
N ASP A 34 12.71 0.39 23.79
CA ASP A 34 13.14 1.15 24.97
C ASP A 34 12.45 2.52 24.98
N PHE A 35 12.44 3.22 23.85
CA PHE A 35 11.68 4.46 23.67
C PHE A 35 10.19 4.27 24.01
N TYR A 36 9.54 3.29 23.40
CA TYR A 36 8.11 3.03 23.60
C TYR A 36 7.76 2.68 25.06
N SER A 37 8.65 1.99 25.78
CA SER A 37 8.45 1.64 27.19
C SER A 37 8.43 2.83 28.14
N GLN A 38 9.09 3.93 27.76
CA GLN A 38 9.20 5.16 28.55
C GLN A 38 8.06 6.16 28.30
N LEU A 39 7.27 5.94 27.25
CA LEU A 39 6.15 6.79 26.91
C LEU A 39 5.00 6.66 27.93
N SER A 40 4.32 7.79 28.16
CA SER A 40 3.00 7.79 28.80
C SER A 40 1.98 7.01 27.96
N ASP A 41 0.85 6.62 28.55
CA ASP A 41 -0.17 5.87 27.81
C ASP A 41 -0.78 6.69 26.65
N ASP A 42 -0.92 8.00 26.84
CA ASP A 42 -1.39 8.92 25.80
C ASP A 42 -0.36 9.02 24.65
N ASP A 43 0.92 9.16 24.97
CA ASP A 43 2.00 9.21 23.96
C ASP A 43 2.14 7.87 23.22
N LYS A 44 1.93 6.74 23.90
CA LYS A 44 1.90 5.41 23.25
C LYS A 44 0.77 5.34 22.23
N SER A 45 -0.43 5.82 22.59
CA SER A 45 -1.57 5.87 21.69
C SER A 45 -1.28 6.74 20.47
N LEU A 46 -0.71 7.93 20.68
CA LEU A 46 -0.31 8.83 19.61
C LEU A 46 0.75 8.22 18.68
N PHE A 47 1.79 7.60 19.24
CA PHE A 47 2.84 6.95 18.48
C PHE A 47 2.31 5.77 17.65
N LYS A 48 1.36 4.98 18.19
CA LYS A 48 0.67 3.94 17.42
C LYS A 48 -0.13 4.54 16.26
N GLN A 49 -0.88 5.61 16.49
CA GLN A 49 -1.63 6.30 15.42
C GLN A 49 -0.70 6.82 14.32
N LEU A 50 0.44 7.40 14.68
CA LEU A 50 1.49 7.78 13.74
C LEU A 50 1.95 6.57 12.91
N CYS A 51 2.29 5.46 13.56
CA CYS A 51 2.74 4.25 12.87
C CYS A 51 1.66 3.66 11.96
N ILE A 52 0.38 3.70 12.36
CA ILE A 52 -0.76 3.28 11.52
C ILE A 52 -0.85 4.16 10.27
N ASN A 53 -0.76 5.49 10.42
CA ASN A 53 -0.79 6.42 9.29
C ASN A 53 0.38 6.20 8.31
N VAL A 54 1.55 5.82 8.82
CA VAL A 54 2.74 5.52 8.01
C VAL A 54 2.63 4.17 7.31
N PHE A 55 2.33 3.10 8.04
CA PHE A 55 2.46 1.73 7.53
C PHE A 55 1.18 1.14 6.92
N SER A 56 0.00 1.60 7.33
CA SER A 56 -1.26 0.99 6.86
C SER A 56 -1.53 1.35 5.40
N PRO A 57 -1.68 0.38 4.49
CA PRO A 57 -2.04 0.67 3.10
C PRO A 57 -3.42 1.31 2.93
N ARG A 58 -4.28 1.25 3.97
CA ARG A 58 -5.60 1.88 4.02
C ARG A 58 -5.54 3.41 4.10
N PHE A 59 -4.37 3.98 4.42
CA PHE A 59 -4.16 5.41 4.56
C PHE A 59 -3.39 5.92 3.33
N VAL A 60 -4.12 6.45 2.35
CA VAL A 60 -3.58 7.01 1.11
C VAL A 60 -3.87 8.51 1.04
N PHE A 61 -2.83 9.34 1.09
CA PHE A 61 -2.96 10.79 1.22
C PHE A 61 -3.14 11.53 -0.11
N ASN A 62 -2.93 10.87 -1.25
CA ASN A 62 -3.10 11.45 -2.60
C ASN A 62 -2.31 12.76 -2.84
N VAL A 63 -1.27 12.99 -2.03
CA VAL A 63 -0.26 14.02 -2.19
C VAL A 63 1.07 13.31 -1.96
N ARG A 64 2.07 13.64 -2.76
CA ARG A 64 3.43 13.12 -2.60
C ARG A 64 4.49 14.18 -2.86
N LYS A 65 4.21 15.16 -3.73
CA LYS A 65 5.04 16.36 -3.82
C LYS A 65 4.88 17.20 -2.56
N ILE A 66 5.85 17.10 -1.66
CA ILE A 66 5.91 17.89 -0.43
C ILE A 66 6.38 19.31 -0.79
N PRO A 67 5.59 20.35 -0.51
CA PRO A 67 5.97 21.72 -0.85
C PRO A 67 7.13 22.20 0.03
N GLU A 68 8.03 22.99 -0.56
CA GLU A 68 9.00 23.77 0.21
C GLU A 68 8.25 24.73 1.14
N HIS A 69 8.70 24.77 2.39
CA HIS A 69 8.13 25.57 3.47
C HIS A 69 9.25 26.10 4.34
N THR A 70 9.00 27.25 4.94
CA THR A 70 9.81 27.84 6.00
C THR A 70 8.94 27.92 7.23
N SER A 71 9.44 27.46 8.37
CA SER A 71 8.69 27.53 9.63
C SER A 71 8.34 28.99 9.96
N SER A 72 7.09 29.18 10.36
CA SER A 72 6.52 30.43 10.87
C SER A 72 6.08 30.21 12.33
N ASP A 73 5.09 30.96 12.79
CA ASP A 73 4.47 30.76 14.10
C ASP A 73 3.87 29.35 14.23
N ILE A 74 4.27 28.62 15.27
CA ILE A 74 3.81 27.24 15.53
C ILE A 74 2.35 27.29 16.01
N LYS A 75 1.46 26.65 15.24
CA LYS A 75 0.00 26.57 15.47
C LYS A 75 -0.51 25.15 15.64
N TYR A 76 0.19 24.16 15.10
CA TYR A 76 -0.29 22.78 15.03
C TYR A 76 0.71 21.80 15.65
N THR A 77 0.22 20.86 16.45
CA THR A 77 0.99 19.71 16.97
C THR A 77 0.87 18.46 16.10
N LEU A 78 1.55 17.39 16.50
CA LEU A 78 1.36 16.07 15.91
C LEU A 78 -0.05 15.51 16.15
N GLU A 79 -0.61 15.71 17.34
CA GLU A 79 -1.99 15.35 17.68
C GLU A 79 -2.97 16.06 16.74
N ASP A 80 -2.79 17.37 16.51
CA ASP A 80 -3.62 18.13 15.56
C ASP A 80 -3.53 17.55 14.14
N ALA A 81 -2.35 17.13 13.71
CA ALA A 81 -2.14 16.57 12.38
C ALA A 81 -2.80 15.19 12.20
N LEU A 82 -2.81 14.36 13.26
CA LEU A 82 -3.41 13.02 13.30
C LEU A 82 -4.91 13.04 13.62
N ALA A 83 -5.44 14.15 14.12
CA ALA A 83 -6.85 14.30 14.45
C ALA A 83 -7.77 14.07 13.24
N HIS A 84 -9.04 13.75 13.53
CA HIS A 84 -10.07 13.47 12.52
C HIS A 84 -10.33 14.60 11.50
N ASN A 85 -9.96 15.84 11.84
CA ASN A 85 -10.02 17.05 11.02
C ASN A 85 -8.63 17.63 10.70
N GLY A 86 -7.56 16.93 11.09
CA GLY A 86 -6.17 17.28 10.81
C GLY A 86 -5.81 17.09 9.34
N ILE A 87 -4.64 17.62 8.96
CA ILE A 87 -4.15 17.60 7.58
C ILE A 87 -4.16 16.19 6.97
N LEU A 88 -3.73 15.17 7.71
CA LEU A 88 -3.67 13.79 7.21
C LEU A 88 -5.06 13.24 6.87
N SER A 89 -6.06 13.55 7.71
CA SER A 89 -7.45 13.18 7.47
C SER A 89 -8.06 13.94 6.29
N LEU A 90 -7.79 15.25 6.16
CA LEU A 90 -8.26 16.07 5.04
C LEU A 90 -7.76 15.54 3.69
N LEU A 91 -6.48 15.16 3.63
CA LEU A 91 -5.84 14.56 2.46
C LEU A 91 -6.41 13.17 2.15
N MET A 92 -6.48 12.29 3.16
CA MET A 92 -6.96 10.92 3.01
C MET A 92 -8.42 10.87 2.53
N LYS A 93 -9.29 11.69 3.13
CA LYS A 93 -10.71 11.78 2.77
C LYS A 93 -10.98 12.64 1.54
N ARG A 94 -9.92 13.09 0.85
CA ARG A 94 -9.97 13.96 -0.33
C ARG A 94 -10.85 15.20 -0.12
N LYS A 95 -10.86 15.75 1.10
CA LYS A 95 -11.58 17.00 1.41
C LYS A 95 -10.90 18.22 0.82
N VAL A 96 -9.59 18.13 0.64
CA VAL A 96 -8.79 19.05 -0.17
C VAL A 96 -8.05 18.22 -1.22
N THR A 97 -7.97 18.71 -2.46
CA THR A 97 -7.31 17.99 -3.57
C THR A 97 -6.52 18.95 -4.47
N GLY A 98 -5.67 18.41 -5.35
CA GLY A 98 -4.92 19.21 -6.32
C GLY A 98 -4.08 20.32 -5.67
N ASN A 99 -4.12 21.51 -6.26
CA ASN A 99 -3.37 22.67 -5.76
C ASN A 99 -3.81 23.13 -4.36
N GLU A 100 -5.08 22.94 -4.00
CA GLU A 100 -5.58 23.27 -2.67
C GLU A 100 -4.96 22.35 -1.62
N ALA A 101 -4.85 21.05 -1.90
CA ALA A 101 -4.18 20.11 -1.02
C ALA A 101 -2.70 20.47 -0.80
N ILE A 102 -1.98 20.85 -1.85
CA ILE A 102 -0.58 21.30 -1.76
C ILE A 102 -0.47 22.59 -0.93
N THR A 103 -1.35 23.56 -1.17
CA THR A 103 -1.37 24.83 -0.44
C THR A 103 -1.68 24.62 1.04
N THR A 104 -2.66 23.76 1.34
CA THR A 104 -3.07 23.41 2.70
C THR A 104 -1.94 22.67 3.42
N LEU A 105 -1.30 21.69 2.75
CA LEU A 105 -0.14 21.00 3.31
C LEU A 105 1.01 21.97 3.59
N LYS A 106 1.31 22.89 2.66
CA LYS A 106 2.34 23.92 2.87
C LYS A 106 2.03 24.78 4.10
N HIS A 107 0.77 25.21 4.25
CA HIS A 107 0.31 25.98 5.40
C HIS A 107 0.55 25.22 6.71
N TRP A 108 0.12 23.96 6.80
CA TRP A 108 0.33 23.12 7.98
C TRP A 108 1.82 22.92 8.30
N LEU A 109 2.63 22.58 7.29
CA LEU A 109 4.07 22.37 7.47
C LEU A 109 4.81 23.64 7.88
N SER A 110 4.34 24.82 7.46
CA SER A 110 4.92 26.10 7.87
C SER A 110 4.56 26.46 9.32
N HIS A 111 3.39 26.03 9.80
CA HIS A 111 2.88 26.38 11.13
C HIS A 111 2.95 25.22 12.12
N THR A 112 3.94 24.36 11.97
CA THR A 112 4.25 23.30 12.93
C THR A 112 5.75 23.28 13.18
N SER A 113 6.21 22.53 14.19
CA SER A 113 7.65 22.41 14.43
C SER A 113 8.33 21.67 13.28
N GLN A 114 9.65 21.76 13.20
CA GLN A 114 10.42 20.92 12.26
C GLN A 114 10.24 19.42 12.49
N TYR A 115 10.01 19.00 13.75
CA TYR A 115 9.87 17.60 14.14
C TYR A 115 8.52 17.07 13.70
N THR A 116 7.43 17.75 14.04
CA THR A 116 6.08 17.40 13.57
C THR A 116 6.01 17.46 12.05
N ALA A 117 6.59 18.47 11.41
CA ALA A 117 6.65 18.55 9.95
C ALA A 117 7.33 17.32 9.35
N SER A 118 8.44 16.84 9.95
CA SER A 118 9.11 15.61 9.54
C SER A 118 8.20 14.37 9.68
N LEU A 119 7.47 14.25 10.79
CA LEU A 119 6.56 13.12 11.02
C LEU A 119 5.36 13.13 10.07
N ILE A 120 4.80 14.30 9.73
CA ILE A 120 3.75 14.45 8.70
C ILE A 120 4.29 13.99 7.34
N LYS A 121 5.52 14.36 6.99
CA LYS A 121 6.17 13.91 5.73
C LYS A 121 6.30 12.39 5.70
N ASN A 122 6.73 11.77 6.81
CA ASN A 122 6.81 10.31 6.91
C ASN A 122 5.46 9.61 6.70
N CYS A 123 4.36 10.17 7.22
CA CYS A 123 3.01 9.67 6.91
C CYS A 123 2.73 9.74 5.42
N ILE A 124 2.98 10.89 4.80
CA ILE A 124 2.75 11.11 3.37
C ILE A 124 3.59 10.14 2.54
N ASP A 125 4.88 9.98 2.84
CA ASP A 125 5.82 9.13 2.11
C ASP A 125 5.63 7.63 2.40
N LYS A 126 4.79 7.28 3.38
CA LYS A 126 4.52 5.90 3.83
C LYS A 126 5.78 5.18 4.32
N THR A 127 6.72 5.92 4.87
CA THR A 127 7.97 5.39 5.42
C THR A 127 8.55 6.36 6.43
N PHE A 128 9.19 5.83 7.48
CA PHE A 128 10.04 6.64 8.35
C PHE A 128 11.45 6.85 7.78
N ASP A 129 11.82 6.14 6.70
CA ASP A 129 13.15 6.18 6.07
C ASP A 129 14.31 5.92 7.06
N VAL A 130 14.12 4.94 7.94
CA VAL A 130 15.10 4.53 8.97
C VAL A 130 15.64 3.12 8.76
N GLY A 131 15.32 2.48 7.63
CA GLY A 131 15.67 1.08 7.36
C GLY A 131 15.06 0.09 8.38
N ALA A 132 13.85 0.40 8.85
CA ALA A 132 12.99 -0.47 9.66
C ALA A 132 11.55 -0.37 9.13
N ASP A 133 10.85 -1.50 9.15
CA ASP A 133 9.52 -1.70 8.59
C ASP A 133 8.48 -1.97 9.68
N VAL A 134 7.21 -2.10 9.28
CA VAL A 134 6.09 -2.44 10.18
C VAL A 134 6.38 -3.66 11.07
N LYS A 135 7.08 -4.67 10.54
CA LYS A 135 7.49 -5.86 11.29
C LYS A 135 8.38 -5.52 12.49
N THR A 136 9.32 -4.61 12.26
CA THR A 136 10.26 -4.15 13.29
C THR A 136 9.52 -3.38 14.38
N PHE A 137 8.58 -2.50 14.00
CA PHE A 137 7.75 -1.74 14.93
C PHE A 137 6.78 -2.63 15.71
N ASN A 138 6.06 -3.54 15.05
CA ASN A 138 5.18 -4.52 15.71
C ASN A 138 5.93 -5.32 16.78
N LYS A 139 7.13 -5.82 16.44
CA LYS A 139 7.98 -6.57 17.36
C LYS A 139 8.45 -5.73 18.54
N ALA A 140 8.83 -4.47 18.30
CA ALA A 140 9.31 -3.57 19.36
C ALA A 140 8.18 -3.16 20.34
N ILE A 141 6.99 -2.88 19.80
CA ILE A 141 5.79 -2.50 20.58
C ILE A 141 5.16 -3.73 21.26
N ASN A 142 5.49 -4.93 20.80
CA ASN A 142 4.88 -6.20 21.22
C ASN A 142 3.36 -6.24 20.96
N GLU A 143 2.95 -5.69 19.82
CA GLU A 143 1.55 -5.61 19.37
C GLU A 143 1.52 -5.53 17.84
N ILE A 144 0.47 -6.09 17.22
CA ILE A 144 0.25 -5.93 15.77
C ILE A 144 -0.50 -4.62 15.56
N ILE A 145 0.24 -3.52 15.38
CA ILE A 145 -0.35 -2.21 15.09
C ILE A 145 -0.89 -2.13 13.65
N VAL A 146 -0.20 -2.79 12.71
CA VAL A 146 -0.59 -2.97 11.32
C VAL A 146 -0.12 -4.35 10.89
N ALA A 147 -0.97 -5.13 10.21
CA ALA A 147 -0.61 -6.44 9.72
C ALA A 147 0.57 -6.36 8.74
N GLU A 148 1.52 -7.30 8.83
CA GLU A 148 2.60 -7.42 7.84
C GLU A 148 1.97 -7.71 6.46
N HIS A 149 2.34 -6.94 5.44
CA HIS A 149 1.92 -7.23 4.08
C HIS A 149 2.67 -8.47 3.57
N GLY A 150 1.92 -9.56 3.39
CA GLY A 150 2.38 -10.78 2.79
C GLY A 150 1.73 -11.01 1.43
N VAL A 151 2.51 -11.55 0.49
CA VAL A 151 2.03 -11.99 -0.82
C VAL A 151 2.55 -13.40 -1.10
N MET A 152 1.79 -14.18 -1.87
CA MET A 152 2.24 -15.50 -2.31
C MET A 152 3.41 -15.35 -3.28
N LEU A 153 4.51 -16.05 -3.03
CA LEU A 153 5.70 -16.07 -3.88
C LEU A 153 5.82 -17.41 -4.59
N CYS A 154 6.43 -17.40 -5.77
CA CYS A 154 6.73 -18.62 -6.52
C CYS A 154 8.12 -19.15 -6.13
N GLU A 155 8.25 -20.46 -5.99
CA GLU A 155 9.54 -21.13 -5.84
C GLU A 155 10.26 -21.23 -7.20
N PRO A 156 11.59 -21.07 -7.27
CA PRO A 156 12.35 -21.30 -8.50
C PRO A 156 12.13 -22.71 -9.04
N ALA A 157 11.96 -22.84 -10.36
CA ALA A 157 11.76 -24.13 -11.00
C ALA A 157 12.92 -25.09 -10.71
N SER A 158 12.57 -26.30 -10.25
CA SER A 158 13.50 -27.42 -10.09
C SER A 158 12.81 -28.70 -10.51
N GLU A 159 13.57 -29.70 -10.95
CA GLU A 159 13.01 -30.99 -11.37
C GLU A 159 12.13 -31.62 -10.28
N LYS A 160 12.57 -31.53 -9.01
CA LYS A 160 11.80 -32.00 -7.85
C LYS A 160 10.46 -31.29 -7.69
N LEU A 161 10.38 -29.99 -7.96
CA LEU A 161 9.13 -29.23 -7.88
C LEU A 161 8.24 -29.49 -9.10
N LEU A 162 8.81 -29.53 -10.29
CA LEU A 162 8.08 -29.82 -11.52
C LEU A 162 7.43 -31.21 -11.46
N ASN A 163 8.10 -32.19 -10.85
CA ASN A 163 7.55 -33.54 -10.63
C ASN A 163 6.43 -33.60 -9.56
N LYS A 164 6.26 -32.56 -8.73
CA LYS A 164 5.17 -32.46 -7.75
C LYS A 164 3.91 -31.80 -8.29
N ILE A 165 3.98 -31.19 -9.49
CA ILE A 165 2.83 -30.52 -10.09
C ILE A 165 1.76 -31.58 -10.38
N SER A 166 0.58 -31.42 -9.77
CA SER A 166 -0.59 -32.22 -10.09
C SER A 166 -1.26 -31.65 -11.33
N TYR A 167 -1.40 -32.50 -12.36
CA TYR A 167 -2.06 -32.13 -13.60
C TYR A 167 -3.54 -32.51 -13.55
N PRO A 168 -4.41 -31.70 -14.17
CA PRO A 168 -4.07 -30.56 -15.01
C PRO A 168 -3.79 -29.28 -14.18
N ALA A 169 -2.82 -28.49 -14.62
CA ALA A 169 -2.33 -27.30 -13.91
C ALA A 169 -2.43 -26.03 -14.77
N PHE A 170 -2.42 -24.86 -14.13
CA PHE A 170 -2.34 -23.57 -14.79
C PHE A 170 -0.91 -23.25 -15.20
N ALA A 171 -0.73 -22.71 -16.40
CA ALA A 171 0.53 -22.18 -16.90
C ALA A 171 0.31 -20.72 -17.30
N GLN A 172 0.92 -19.80 -16.55
CA GLN A 172 0.71 -18.36 -16.73
C GLN A 172 1.99 -17.66 -17.16
N LEU A 173 1.84 -16.62 -18.00
CA LEU A 173 2.94 -15.75 -18.36
C LEU A 173 3.48 -15.05 -17.12
N LYS A 174 4.81 -15.10 -16.94
CA LYS A 174 5.49 -14.31 -15.93
C LYS A 174 5.73 -12.90 -16.48
N TYR A 175 4.90 -11.94 -16.06
CA TYR A 175 5.12 -10.53 -16.34
C TYR A 175 6.40 -10.01 -15.67
N ASP A 176 6.95 -8.96 -16.25
CA ASP A 176 8.22 -8.37 -15.84
C ASP A 176 8.12 -6.84 -15.75
N ALA A 177 7.37 -6.37 -14.76
CA ALA A 177 7.22 -4.95 -14.45
C ALA A 177 7.23 -4.75 -12.92
N MET A 178 6.25 -4.02 -12.37
CA MET A 178 6.13 -3.82 -10.92
C MET A 178 4.95 -4.63 -10.40
N ARG A 179 5.23 -5.66 -9.60
CA ARG A 179 4.18 -6.35 -8.84
C ARG A 179 3.45 -5.37 -7.92
N ILE A 180 2.14 -5.35 -8.05
CA ILE A 180 1.23 -4.63 -7.17
C ILE A 180 0.14 -5.58 -6.69
N GLU A 181 -0.32 -5.34 -5.47
CA GLU A 181 -1.62 -5.76 -5.01
C GLU A 181 -2.52 -4.52 -4.99
N LEU A 182 -3.51 -4.50 -5.88
CA LEU A 182 -4.55 -3.47 -5.90
C LEU A 182 -5.49 -3.80 -4.74
N GLN A 183 -5.32 -3.07 -3.65
CA GLN A 183 -6.16 -3.17 -2.48
C GLN A 183 -7.32 -2.18 -2.59
N VAL A 184 -8.54 -2.70 -2.41
CA VAL A 184 -9.76 -1.89 -2.33
C VAL A 184 -10.36 -2.10 -0.95
N TYR A 185 -10.25 -1.07 -0.11
CA TYR A 185 -10.77 -1.05 1.25
C TYR A 185 -11.89 -0.03 1.37
N SER A 186 -13.14 -0.49 1.45
CA SER A 186 -14.33 0.37 1.37
C SER A 186 -14.29 1.18 0.07
N ASP A 187 -14.02 2.48 0.17
CA ASP A 187 -13.93 3.47 -0.89
C ASP A 187 -12.47 3.91 -1.16
N VAL A 188 -11.51 3.31 -0.46
CA VAL A 188 -10.08 3.62 -0.58
C VAL A 188 -9.39 2.62 -1.49
N VAL A 189 -8.72 3.15 -2.50
CA VAL A 189 -7.90 2.40 -3.45
C VAL A 189 -6.43 2.62 -3.16
N SER A 190 -5.68 1.52 -3.03
CA SER A 190 -4.26 1.53 -2.74
C SER A 190 -3.52 0.53 -3.64
N LEU A 191 -2.46 0.99 -4.30
CA LEU A 191 -1.52 0.15 -5.04
C LEU A 191 -0.40 -0.23 -4.09
N VAL A 192 -0.43 -1.46 -3.59
CA VAL A 192 0.53 -1.97 -2.61
C VAL A 192 1.62 -2.75 -3.32
N THR A 193 2.86 -2.29 -3.22
CA THR A 193 4.01 -2.98 -3.80
C THR A 193 4.38 -4.22 -2.97
N ARG A 194 5.17 -5.12 -3.55
CA ARG A 194 5.63 -6.37 -2.88
C ARG A 194 6.18 -6.18 -1.46
N ASN A 195 6.85 -5.06 -1.17
CA ASN A 195 7.45 -4.81 0.15
C ASN A 195 6.48 -4.12 1.15
N GLY A 196 5.21 -3.93 0.76
CA GLY A 196 4.19 -3.28 1.59
C GLY A 196 4.09 -1.76 1.45
N ASN A 197 5.00 -1.11 0.71
CA ASN A 197 4.84 0.32 0.42
C ASN A 197 3.63 0.53 -0.48
N SER A 198 2.88 1.62 -0.24
CA SER A 198 1.63 1.88 -0.95
C SER A 198 1.55 3.29 -1.53
N PHE A 199 0.78 3.45 -2.59
CA PHE A 199 0.46 4.74 -3.20
C PHE A 199 -0.91 4.70 -3.88
N GLY A 200 -1.50 5.88 -4.12
CA GLY A 200 -2.78 6.02 -4.82
C GLY A 200 -2.59 6.28 -6.32
N THR A 201 -3.68 6.18 -7.08
CA THR A 201 -3.69 6.54 -8.51
C THR A 201 -3.70 8.06 -8.75
N ASN A 202 -4.20 8.80 -7.75
CA ASN A 202 -4.60 10.21 -7.84
C ASN A 202 -5.46 10.54 -9.08
N ASN A 203 -6.28 9.59 -9.51
CA ASN A 203 -7.21 9.70 -10.61
C ASN A 203 -8.60 9.27 -10.12
N SER A 204 -9.55 10.19 -10.08
CA SER A 204 -10.90 9.91 -9.55
C SER A 204 -11.60 8.83 -10.36
N TYR A 205 -11.49 8.86 -11.69
CA TYR A 205 -12.12 7.86 -12.54
C TYR A 205 -11.55 6.46 -12.28
N LEU A 206 -10.23 6.33 -12.14
CA LEU A 206 -9.61 5.05 -11.76
C LEU A 206 -10.06 4.59 -10.38
N ASN A 207 -10.12 5.52 -9.42
CA ASN A 207 -10.55 5.18 -8.07
C ASN A 207 -12.02 4.72 -8.05
N ASP A 208 -12.92 5.41 -8.74
CA ASP A 208 -14.33 5.04 -8.83
C ASP A 208 -14.49 3.67 -9.52
N THR A 209 -13.72 3.44 -10.59
CA THR A 209 -13.67 2.16 -11.31
C THR A 209 -13.22 1.04 -10.37
N PHE A 210 -12.13 1.23 -9.63
CA PHE A 210 -11.61 0.20 -8.74
C PHE A 210 -12.48 -0.01 -7.49
N THR A 211 -13.11 1.03 -6.97
CA THR A 211 -14.03 0.90 -5.83
C THR A 211 -15.27 0.07 -6.19
N SER A 212 -15.75 0.11 -7.44
CA SER A 212 -16.88 -0.74 -7.85
C SER A 212 -16.56 -2.24 -7.77
N ILE A 213 -15.28 -2.61 -7.97
CA ILE A 213 -14.80 -3.99 -7.95
C ILE A 213 -15.08 -4.67 -6.62
N LEU A 214 -15.04 -3.94 -5.49
CA LEU A 214 -15.31 -4.53 -4.17
C LEU A 214 -16.68 -5.20 -4.13
N LYS A 215 -17.73 -4.50 -4.57
CA LYS A 215 -19.09 -5.03 -4.61
C LYS A 215 -19.21 -6.18 -5.63
N GLU A 216 -18.53 -6.05 -6.76
CA GLU A 216 -18.54 -7.04 -7.84
C GLU A 216 -17.90 -8.37 -7.41
N VAL A 217 -16.74 -8.32 -6.74
CA VAL A 217 -16.05 -9.49 -6.16
C VAL A 217 -16.92 -10.19 -5.12
N LYS A 218 -17.52 -9.43 -4.19
CA LYS A 218 -18.41 -10.01 -3.17
C LYS A 218 -19.58 -10.76 -3.79
N ASN A 219 -20.24 -10.14 -4.77
CA ASN A 219 -21.36 -10.77 -5.48
C ASN A 219 -20.91 -12.03 -6.23
N ALA A 220 -19.75 -11.99 -6.89
CA ALA A 220 -19.22 -13.12 -7.62
C ALA A 220 -18.88 -14.30 -6.69
N TYR A 221 -18.27 -14.03 -5.52
CA TYR A 221 -17.98 -15.07 -4.53
C TYR A 221 -19.24 -15.67 -3.90
N ALA A 222 -20.29 -14.86 -3.68
CA ALA A 222 -21.57 -15.35 -3.19
C ALA A 222 -22.22 -16.39 -4.14
N LEU A 223 -22.04 -16.24 -5.47
CA LEU A 223 -22.52 -17.23 -6.45
C LEU A 223 -21.82 -18.59 -6.32
N TYR A 224 -20.63 -18.62 -5.73
CA TYR A 224 -19.88 -19.84 -5.43
C TYR A 224 -20.05 -20.31 -3.98
N GLY A 225 -20.96 -19.70 -3.20
CA GLY A 225 -21.25 -20.08 -1.83
C GLY A 225 -20.27 -19.55 -0.78
N TYR A 226 -19.46 -18.53 -1.14
CA TYR A 226 -18.54 -17.88 -0.20
C TYR A 226 -19.14 -16.57 0.32
N ASP A 227 -19.23 -16.43 1.64
CA ASP A 227 -19.65 -15.19 2.29
C ASP A 227 -18.45 -14.28 2.54
N VAL A 228 -18.41 -13.15 1.83
CA VAL A 228 -17.34 -12.15 1.91
C VAL A 228 -17.92 -10.88 2.53
N SER A 229 -17.70 -10.74 3.83
CA SER A 229 -18.32 -9.70 4.64
C SER A 229 -17.42 -8.47 4.78
N ASP A 230 -16.09 -8.67 4.87
CA ASP A 230 -15.12 -7.60 5.03
C ASP A 230 -15.12 -6.68 3.82
N SER A 231 -14.89 -5.38 4.03
CA SER A 231 -14.86 -4.39 2.95
C SER A 231 -13.48 -4.27 2.31
N ASN A 232 -12.64 -5.30 2.40
CA ASN A 232 -11.29 -5.30 1.89
C ASN A 232 -11.05 -6.48 0.93
N ILE A 233 -10.63 -6.17 -0.29
CA ILE A 233 -10.22 -7.15 -1.29
C ILE A 233 -8.87 -6.77 -1.89
N PHE A 234 -8.22 -7.75 -2.52
CA PHE A 234 -6.87 -7.65 -3.03
C PHE A 234 -6.80 -8.27 -4.42
N LEU A 235 -6.55 -7.48 -5.45
CA LEU A 235 -6.25 -8.00 -6.80
C LEU A 235 -4.73 -8.04 -6.95
N ASP A 236 -4.16 -9.23 -7.02
CA ASP A 236 -2.71 -9.43 -7.15
C ASP A 236 -2.32 -9.53 -8.63
N GLY A 237 -1.32 -8.73 -9.01
CA GLY A 237 -0.98 -8.56 -10.40
C GLY A 237 0.29 -7.75 -10.64
N GLU A 238 0.52 -7.44 -11.92
CA GLU A 238 1.64 -6.61 -12.37
C GLU A 238 1.12 -5.30 -12.95
N LEU A 239 1.60 -4.17 -12.43
CA LEU A 239 1.37 -2.84 -12.99
C LEU A 239 2.29 -2.63 -14.19
N MET A 240 1.69 -2.38 -15.35
CA MET A 240 2.44 -2.16 -16.58
C MET A 240 1.98 -0.87 -17.27
N PHE A 241 2.95 -0.03 -17.62
CA PHE A 241 2.69 1.17 -18.40
C PHE A 241 2.76 0.87 -19.90
N ILE A 242 1.89 1.54 -20.66
CA ILE A 242 1.76 1.41 -22.11
C ILE A 242 1.98 2.76 -22.79
N ASP A 243 2.37 2.72 -24.06
CA ASP A 243 2.51 3.92 -24.89
C ASP A 243 1.16 4.36 -25.49
N LYS A 244 1.21 5.47 -26.26
CA LYS A 244 0.05 6.01 -26.98
C LYS A 244 -0.59 5.04 -27.99
N ASN A 245 0.17 4.05 -28.46
CA ASN A 245 -0.29 3.01 -29.37
C ASN A 245 -0.76 1.75 -28.64
N LYS A 246 -0.93 1.82 -27.30
CA LYS A 246 -1.32 0.70 -26.43
C LYS A 246 -0.32 -0.45 -26.42
N THR A 247 0.92 -0.18 -26.78
CA THR A 247 2.02 -1.16 -26.71
C THR A 247 2.70 -1.09 -25.36
N HIS A 248 3.13 -2.23 -24.82
CA HIS A 248 3.88 -2.27 -23.57
C HIS A 248 5.18 -1.48 -23.66
N LEU A 249 5.43 -0.64 -22.65
CA LEU A 249 6.74 -0.04 -22.48
C LEU A 249 7.75 -1.13 -22.08
N SER A 250 9.03 -0.89 -22.38
CA SER A 250 10.09 -1.77 -21.90
C SER A 250 10.05 -1.87 -20.37
N ARG A 251 10.52 -3.00 -19.82
CA ARG A 251 10.65 -3.21 -18.36
C ARG A 251 11.24 -1.99 -17.65
N GLN A 252 12.36 -1.47 -18.16
CA GLN A 252 13.06 -0.34 -17.55
C GLN A 252 12.21 0.93 -17.57
N ALA A 253 11.52 1.21 -18.67
CA ALA A 253 10.64 2.37 -18.79
C ALA A 253 9.41 2.24 -17.88
N SER A 254 8.72 1.10 -17.92
CA SER A 254 7.54 0.83 -17.08
C SER A 254 7.88 0.93 -15.59
N ASN A 255 8.95 0.26 -15.14
CA ASN A 255 9.40 0.31 -13.74
C ASN A 255 9.89 1.69 -13.34
N GLY A 256 10.49 2.44 -14.26
CA GLY A 256 10.86 3.84 -14.06
C GLY A 256 9.64 4.70 -13.75
N ILE A 257 8.55 4.57 -14.52
CA ILE A 257 7.31 5.32 -14.27
C ILE A 257 6.65 4.87 -12.96
N ALA A 258 6.56 3.56 -12.71
CA ALA A 258 5.99 3.03 -11.48
C ALA A 258 6.76 3.53 -10.24
N THR A 259 8.10 3.60 -10.32
CA THR A 259 8.95 4.22 -9.29
C THR A 259 8.67 5.71 -9.13
N LYS A 260 8.42 6.44 -10.23
CA LYS A 260 8.03 7.86 -10.17
C LYS A 260 6.68 8.05 -9.48
N CYS A 261 5.70 7.19 -9.73
CA CYS A 261 4.42 7.20 -9.02
C CYS A 261 4.61 6.93 -7.53
N GLN A 262 5.39 5.89 -7.18
CA GLN A 262 5.71 5.55 -5.79
C GLN A 262 6.41 6.71 -5.06
N LYS A 263 7.38 7.36 -5.72
CA LYS A 263 8.12 8.52 -5.19
C LYS A 263 7.38 9.85 -5.31
N GLY A 264 6.20 9.88 -5.95
CA GLY A 264 5.44 11.11 -6.12
C GLY A 264 5.98 12.14 -7.11
N THR A 265 6.86 11.72 -8.02
CA THR A 265 7.36 12.59 -9.10
C THR A 265 6.51 12.51 -10.37
N LYS A 266 5.49 11.65 -10.34
CA LYS A 266 4.37 11.64 -11.27
C LYS A 266 3.10 11.72 -10.44
N ASP A 267 2.35 12.81 -10.62
CA ASP A 267 1.24 13.18 -9.72
C ASP A 267 0.00 12.32 -9.94
N THR A 268 -0.26 11.88 -11.18
CA THR A 268 -1.48 11.14 -11.55
C THR A 268 -1.15 10.02 -12.53
N ILE A 269 -1.79 8.86 -12.32
CA ILE A 269 -1.81 7.74 -13.26
C ILE A 269 -3.03 7.93 -14.18
N GLU A 270 -2.78 8.01 -15.48
CA GLU A 270 -3.84 8.19 -16.48
C GLU A 270 -4.41 6.84 -16.92
N THR A 271 -5.69 6.84 -17.27
CA THR A 271 -6.41 5.62 -17.70
C THR A 271 -5.85 5.04 -18.99
N ASN A 272 -5.22 5.87 -19.83
CA ASN A 272 -4.77 5.49 -21.16
C ASN A 272 -3.31 5.02 -21.20
N GLU A 273 -2.57 5.08 -20.10
CA GLU A 273 -1.14 4.75 -20.02
C GLU A 273 -0.84 3.53 -19.14
N VAL A 274 -1.87 2.87 -18.59
CA VAL A 274 -1.68 1.80 -17.62
C VAL A 274 -2.59 0.59 -17.88
N LEU A 275 -2.07 -0.60 -17.58
CA LEU A 275 -2.80 -1.86 -17.47
C LEU A 275 -2.35 -2.58 -16.21
N ILE A 276 -3.25 -3.35 -15.61
CA ILE A 276 -2.93 -4.23 -14.49
C ILE A 276 -3.20 -5.68 -14.91
N TYR A 277 -2.14 -6.48 -15.01
CA TYR A 277 -2.25 -7.89 -15.35
C TYR A 277 -2.42 -8.70 -14.06
N CYS A 278 -3.65 -9.08 -13.77
CA CYS A 278 -4.03 -9.78 -12.55
C CYS A 278 -3.95 -11.30 -12.74
N TRP A 279 -3.48 -12.00 -11.71
CA TRP A 279 -3.50 -13.47 -11.64
C TRP A 279 -4.25 -13.99 -10.41
N ASP A 280 -4.59 -13.15 -9.44
CA ASP A 280 -5.39 -13.56 -8.28
C ASP A 280 -6.32 -12.43 -7.79
N VAL A 281 -7.38 -12.82 -7.08
CA VAL A 281 -8.28 -11.93 -6.36
C VAL A 281 -8.60 -12.56 -5.01
N ILE A 282 -8.15 -11.93 -3.93
CA ILE A 282 -8.11 -12.51 -2.59
C ILE A 282 -8.94 -11.63 -1.65
N THR A 283 -9.66 -12.22 -0.69
CA THR A 283 -10.41 -11.47 0.32
C THR A 283 -9.62 -11.30 1.63
N GLN A 284 -10.07 -10.41 2.51
CA GLN A 284 -9.47 -10.31 3.85
C GLN A 284 -9.64 -11.59 4.65
N GLU A 285 -10.78 -12.27 4.54
CA GLU A 285 -11.04 -13.51 5.24
C GLU A 285 -10.06 -14.62 4.83
N GLU A 286 -9.66 -14.68 3.55
CA GLU A 286 -8.60 -15.59 3.09
C GLU A 286 -7.24 -15.21 3.68
N LYS A 287 -6.88 -13.92 3.68
CA LYS A 287 -5.62 -13.46 4.30
C LYS A 287 -5.56 -13.73 5.80
N ASP A 288 -6.71 -13.67 6.47
CA ASP A 288 -6.85 -14.00 7.89
C ASP A 288 -6.90 -15.52 8.16
N GLY A 289 -6.98 -16.36 7.11
CA GLY A 289 -7.11 -17.81 7.22
C GLY A 289 -8.49 -18.28 7.72
N LYS A 290 -9.52 -17.43 7.62
CA LYS A 290 -10.90 -17.74 8.05
C LYS A 290 -11.66 -18.57 7.01
N ILE A 291 -11.35 -18.37 5.74
CA ILE A 291 -11.89 -19.14 4.62
C ILE A 291 -10.76 -19.58 3.69
N GLU A 292 -10.98 -20.67 2.97
CA GLU A 292 -10.07 -21.14 1.92
C GLU A 292 -10.86 -21.24 0.61
N ILE A 293 -10.56 -20.36 -0.34
CA ILE A 293 -11.18 -20.37 -1.66
C ILE A 293 -10.21 -21.04 -2.63
N PRO A 294 -10.58 -22.13 -3.33
CA PRO A 294 -9.70 -22.76 -4.32
C PRO A 294 -9.31 -21.78 -5.41
N TYR A 295 -8.04 -21.80 -5.83
CA TYR A 295 -7.52 -20.90 -6.87
C TYR A 295 -8.35 -20.92 -8.16
N LYS A 296 -8.89 -22.09 -8.55
CA LYS A 296 -9.79 -22.23 -9.70
C LYS A 296 -11.02 -21.32 -9.61
N ILE A 297 -11.58 -21.13 -8.41
CA ILE A 297 -12.74 -20.25 -8.19
C ILE A 297 -12.29 -18.79 -8.22
N ARG A 298 -11.19 -18.44 -7.54
CA ARG A 298 -10.65 -17.08 -7.57
C ARG A 298 -10.32 -16.63 -8.99
N PHE A 299 -9.71 -17.50 -9.78
CA PHE A 299 -9.39 -17.24 -11.18
C PHE A 299 -10.64 -17.02 -12.04
N LYS A 300 -11.73 -17.78 -11.82
CA LYS A 300 -13.01 -17.56 -12.51
C LYS A 300 -13.66 -16.22 -12.14
N VAL A 301 -13.60 -15.84 -10.87
CA VAL A 301 -14.08 -14.53 -10.42
C VAL A 301 -13.27 -13.43 -11.11
N LEU A 302 -11.94 -13.61 -11.20
CA LEU A 302 -11.06 -12.68 -11.86
C LEU A 302 -11.37 -12.54 -13.37
N GLU A 303 -11.55 -13.66 -14.08
CA GLU A 303 -11.98 -13.68 -15.49
C GLU A 303 -13.24 -12.81 -15.70
N TRP A 304 -14.26 -13.00 -14.86
CA TRP A 304 -15.50 -12.24 -14.94
C TRP A 304 -15.33 -10.73 -14.65
N LEU A 305 -14.42 -10.35 -13.74
CA LEU A 305 -14.14 -8.93 -13.46
C LEU A 305 -13.47 -8.24 -14.64
N ILE A 306 -12.50 -8.90 -15.27
CA ILE A 306 -11.71 -8.32 -16.34
C ILE A 306 -12.56 -7.98 -17.57
N ASP A 307 -13.58 -8.78 -17.86
CA ASP A 307 -14.54 -8.49 -18.94
C ASP A 307 -15.28 -7.16 -18.75
N LYS A 308 -15.41 -6.70 -17.51
CA LYS A 308 -16.10 -5.45 -17.15
C LYS A 308 -15.17 -4.25 -17.05
N HIS A 309 -13.87 -4.49 -16.82
CA HIS A 309 -12.90 -3.45 -16.47
C HIS A 309 -11.70 -3.50 -17.43
N PRO A 310 -11.72 -2.76 -18.55
CA PRO A 310 -10.71 -2.86 -19.61
C PRO A 310 -9.26 -2.56 -19.17
N ILE A 311 -9.08 -1.85 -18.06
CA ILE A 311 -7.78 -1.56 -17.44
C ILE A 311 -7.17 -2.79 -16.78
N LEU A 312 -8.00 -3.71 -16.31
CA LEU A 312 -7.58 -5.01 -15.81
C LEU A 312 -7.40 -5.95 -17.01
N LYS A 313 -6.37 -6.78 -16.93
CA LYS A 313 -6.07 -7.83 -17.89
C LYS A 313 -5.84 -9.12 -17.14
N LEU A 314 -6.28 -10.22 -17.72
CA LEU A 314 -5.97 -11.53 -17.17
C LEU A 314 -4.52 -11.82 -17.48
N ALA A 315 -3.79 -12.36 -16.52
CA ALA A 315 -2.52 -12.97 -16.79
C ALA A 315 -2.73 -14.06 -17.86
N GLU A 316 -1.97 -13.97 -18.96
CA GLU A 316 -2.04 -14.90 -20.08
C GLU A 316 -1.90 -16.32 -19.55
N ASN A 317 -2.91 -17.15 -19.79
CA ASN A 317 -3.00 -18.50 -19.29
C ASN A 317 -3.10 -19.48 -20.46
N TYR A 318 -2.18 -20.45 -20.51
CA TYR A 318 -2.07 -21.42 -21.60
C TYR A 318 -2.94 -22.68 -21.38
N GLY A 319 -4.01 -22.55 -20.59
CA GLY A 319 -5.01 -23.58 -20.35
C GLY A 319 -4.57 -24.68 -19.36
N TYR A 320 -5.51 -25.59 -19.10
CA TYR A 320 -5.28 -26.81 -18.30
C TYR A 320 -4.30 -27.72 -19.05
N MET A 321 -3.00 -27.64 -18.72
CA MET A 321 -2.03 -28.53 -19.34
C MET A 321 -2.29 -29.97 -18.90
N VAL A 322 -2.65 -30.84 -19.84
CA VAL A 322 -2.67 -32.29 -19.67
C VAL A 322 -1.38 -32.81 -20.30
N ILE A 323 -0.41 -33.25 -19.50
CA ILE A 323 0.76 -33.92 -20.08
C ILE A 323 0.32 -35.32 -20.51
N ASN A 324 0.12 -35.52 -21.80
CA ASN A 324 0.19 -36.86 -22.38
C ASN A 324 1.64 -37.31 -22.31
N ARG A 325 2.01 -37.98 -21.21
CA ARG A 325 3.28 -38.73 -21.15
C ARG A 325 3.11 -39.97 -22.02
N SER A 326 3.26 -39.80 -23.33
CA SER A 326 3.64 -40.90 -24.21
C SER A 326 5.09 -41.21 -23.88
N TYR A 327 5.33 -42.33 -23.18
CA TYR A 327 6.66 -42.90 -23.01
C TYR A 327 7.21 -43.39 -24.34
#